data_AF-W1X8P5-F1
#
_entry.id   AF-W1X8P5-F1
#
_cell.length_a   1.000
_cell.length_b   1.000
_cell.length_c   1.000
_cell.angle_alpha   90.00
_cell.angle_beta   90.00
_cell.angle_gamma   90.00
#
_symmetry.space_group_name_H-M   'P 1'
#
loop_
_entity.id
_entity.type
_entity.pdbx_description
1 polymer ?
#
loop_
_entity_poly.entity_id
_entity_poly.type
_entity_poly.pdbx_seq_one_letter_code
_entity_poly.pdbx_strand_id
1 'polypeptide(L)' 'FKKTNVETKQEGKATSAKVASSELAKKKAKVHYNGSYYSVKGKYDEIVIANKHYPLSSDYNPGENPTAKAKLLEL' A
#
# COMPACT_ATOMS: atom_id res chain seq x y z
N PHE A 1 32.36 -7.22 6.01
CA PHE A 1 31.72 -8.49 5.64
C PHE A 1 30.72 -8.82 6.74
N LYS A 2 29.42 -9.05 6.56
CA LYS A 2 28.61 -9.55 5.43
C LYS A 2 27.22 -8.89 5.48
N LYS A 3 26.65 -8.61 4.32
CA LYS A 3 25.21 -8.34 4.13
C LYS A 3 24.50 -9.69 4.11
N THR A 4 23.47 -9.89 4.91
CA THR A 4 22.64 -11.10 4.86
C THR A 4 21.28 -10.75 4.26
N ASN A 5 21.14 -11.08 2.97
CA ASN A 5 19.87 -11.25 2.29
C ASN A 5 19.09 -12.38 2.96
N VAL A 6 17.80 -12.16 3.21
CA VAL A 6 16.87 -13.24 3.53
C VAL A 6 15.88 -13.32 2.37
N GLU A 7 16.13 -14.31 1.53
CA GLU A 7 15.28 -14.77 0.45
C GLU A 7 14.39 -15.87 1.04
N THR A 8 13.07 -15.65 1.09
CA THR A 8 12.13 -16.71 1.47
C THR A 8 11.20 -16.98 0.30
N LYS A 9 11.62 -17.97 -0.50
CA LYS A 9 10.82 -18.70 -1.47
C LYS A 9 10.01 -19.74 -0.71
N GLN A 10 8.68 -19.77 -0.84
CA GLN A 10 7.92 -21.00 -0.65
C GLN A 10 6.66 -21.02 -1.52
N GLU A 11 6.63 -22.05 -2.35
CA GLU A 11 5.61 -22.42 -3.33
C GLU A 11 4.35 -22.94 -2.65
N GLY A 12 3.19 -22.56 -3.18
CA GLY A 12 1.89 -23.15 -2.88
C GLY A 12 1.04 -23.14 -4.15
N LYS A 13 1.07 -24.24 -4.89
CA LYS A 13 0.32 -24.47 -6.14
C LYS A 13 -1.13 -24.82 -5.81
N ALA A 14 -2.08 -23.97 -6.22
CA ALA A 14 -3.47 -24.36 -6.48
C ALA A 14 -4.00 -23.54 -7.66
N THR A 15 -4.18 -24.23 -8.78
CA THR A 15 -4.71 -23.70 -10.05
C THR A 15 -6.23 -23.72 -10.09
N SER A 16 -6.78 -22.76 -10.86
CA SER A 16 -8.16 -22.63 -11.37
C SER A 16 -9.11 -21.84 -10.46
N ALA A 17 -9.81 -20.79 -10.88
CA ALA A 17 -10.29 -20.48 -12.22
C ALA A 17 -10.15 -18.99 -12.59
N LYS A 18 -9.72 -18.77 -13.83
CA LYS A 18 -9.78 -17.53 -14.59
C LYS A 18 -11.23 -17.10 -14.73
N VAL A 19 -11.67 -16.10 -13.98
CA VAL A 19 -12.80 -15.25 -14.36
C VAL A 19 -12.19 -13.94 -14.85
N ALA A 20 -12.10 -13.82 -16.17
CA ALA A 20 -11.64 -12.61 -16.83
C ALA A 20 -12.64 -11.49 -16.55
N SER A 21 -12.35 -10.65 -15.55
CA SER A 21 -12.99 -9.35 -15.44
C SER A 21 -12.32 -8.44 -16.47
N SER A 22 -13.04 -8.23 -17.54
CA SER A 22 -12.78 -7.32 -18.65
C SER A 22 -12.23 -5.95 -18.19
N GLU A 23 -11.13 -5.57 -18.83
CA GLU A 23 -10.94 -4.25 -19.42
C GLU A 23 -11.12 -3.02 -18.50
N LEU A 24 -10.24 -2.93 -17.53
CA LEU A 24 -9.42 -1.74 -17.46
C LEU A 24 -8.04 -2.21 -17.05
N ALA A 25 -7.09 -2.23 -17.98
CA ALA A 25 -5.68 -2.31 -17.61
C ALA A 25 -5.33 -1.02 -16.85
N LYS A 26 -5.82 -0.90 -15.61
CA LYS A 26 -5.43 0.11 -14.65
C LYS A 26 -3.93 -0.06 -14.55
N LYS A 27 -3.18 0.86 -15.15
CA LYS A 27 -1.74 0.97 -14.93
C LYS A 27 -1.53 0.80 -13.42
N LYS A 28 -0.87 -0.28 -13.03
CA LYS A 28 -0.62 -0.53 -11.61
C LYS A 28 0.16 0.68 -11.09
N ALA A 29 -0.42 1.38 -10.11
CA ALA A 29 0.26 2.49 -9.49
C ALA A 29 1.54 1.97 -8.84
N LYS A 30 2.64 2.69 -9.00
CA LYS A 30 3.90 2.34 -8.35
C LYS A 30 3.77 2.65 -6.87
N VAL A 31 3.83 1.61 -6.05
CA VAL A 31 3.77 1.71 -4.60
C VAL A 31 5.19 1.92 -4.05
N HIS A 32 5.32 2.81 -3.07
CA HIS A 32 6.56 3.14 -2.37
C HIS A 32 6.41 2.82 -0.89
N TYR A 33 7.50 2.40 -0.24
CA TYR A 33 7.55 2.17 1.21
C TYR A 33 8.64 3.05 1.81
N ASN A 34 8.31 3.83 2.84
CA ASN A 34 9.23 4.80 3.45
C ASN A 34 9.80 4.35 4.81
N GLY A 35 9.53 3.09 5.22
CA GLY A 35 9.90 2.57 6.54
C GLY A 35 8.75 2.54 7.55
N SER A 36 7.68 3.31 7.32
CA SER A 36 6.53 3.38 8.23
C SER A 36 5.21 3.04 7.56
N TYR A 37 5.02 3.42 6.30
CA TYR A 37 3.80 3.16 5.53
C TYR A 37 4.08 2.98 4.05
N TYR A 38 3.10 2.39 3.36
CA TYR A 38 3.07 2.31 1.90
C TYR A 38 2.30 3.50 1.32
N SER A 39 2.73 4.01 0.17
CA SER A 39 2.09 5.12 -0.50
C SER A 39 2.16 5.03 -2.02
N VAL A 40 1.30 5.79 -2.69
CA VAL A 40 1.36 6.03 -4.13
C VAL A 40 1.37 7.52 -4.41
N LYS A 41 2.14 7.95 -5.41
CA LYS A 41 2.08 9.33 -5.89
C LYS A 41 0.81 9.51 -6.72
N GLY A 42 -0.16 10.26 -6.18
CA GLY A 42 -1.38 10.66 -6.87
C GLY A 42 -1.13 11.80 -7.86
N LYS A 43 -2.23 12.35 -8.40
CA LYS A 43 -2.16 13.51 -9.30
C LYS A 43 -1.75 14.80 -8.56
N TYR A 44 -2.18 14.93 -7.31
CA TYR A 44 -1.98 16.13 -6.48
C TYR A 44 -1.08 15.80 -5.29
N ASP A 45 -1.46 14.77 -4.53
CA ASP A 45 -0.82 14.41 -3.27
C ASP A 45 -0.28 12.98 -3.27
N GLU A 46 0.54 12.69 -2.27
CA GLU A 46 0.91 11.32 -1.90
C GLU A 46 -0.22 10.69 -1.09
N ILE A 47 -0.70 9.52 -1.54
CA ILE A 47 -1.81 8.82 -0.91
C ILE A 47 -1.25 7.65 -0.10
N VAL A 48 -1.41 7.72 1.21
CA VAL A 48 -1.07 6.63 2.14
C VAL A 48 -2.04 5.47 1.91
N ILE A 49 -1.51 4.25 1.87
CA ILE A 49 -2.28 3.01 1.70
C ILE A 49 -2.22 2.22 3.01
N ALA A 50 -3.40 2.01 3.60
CA ALA A 50 -3.58 1.17 4.79
C ALA A 50 -4.67 0.13 4.51
N ASN A 51 -4.27 -1.10 4.18
CA ASN A 51 -5.19 -2.24 3.98
C ASN A 51 -4.47 -3.57 4.27
N LYS A 52 -5.16 -4.72 4.14
CA LYS A 52 -4.60 -6.04 4.48
C LYS A 52 -3.33 -6.42 3.68
N HIS A 53 -3.18 -5.90 2.46
CA HIS A 53 -2.00 -6.17 1.64
C HIS A 53 -0.83 -5.23 1.96
N TYR A 54 -1.12 -4.04 2.47
CA TYR A 54 -0.16 -2.99 2.80
C TYR A 54 -0.33 -2.55 4.26
N PRO A 55 0.32 -3.26 5.21
CA PRO A 55 0.25 -2.93 6.62
C PRO A 55 1.04 -1.65 6.92
N LEU A 56 0.65 -0.97 8.00
CA LEU A 56 1.43 0.10 8.61
C LEU A 56 2.44 -0.50 9.58
N SER A 57 3.55 0.22 9.83
CA SER A 57 4.48 -0.10 10.92
C SER A 57 3.77 0.02 12.27
N SER A 58 4.15 -0.82 13.24
CA SER A 58 3.65 -0.74 14.62
C SER A 58 3.96 0.61 15.28
N ASP A 59 5.05 1.24 14.86
CA ASP A 59 5.56 2.47 15.45
C ASP A 59 5.03 3.71 14.72
N TYR A 60 4.20 3.53 13.68
CA TYR A 60 3.60 4.64 12.95
C TYR A 60 2.42 5.24 13.71
N ASN A 61 2.70 6.31 14.45
CA ASN A 61 1.72 7.07 15.23
C ASN A 61 1.68 8.56 14.81
N PRO A 62 1.08 8.89 13.64
CA PRO A 62 1.07 10.26 13.13
C PRO A 62 0.06 11.20 13.83
N GLY A 63 -0.84 10.66 14.67
CA GLY A 63 -1.97 11.42 15.21
C GLY A 63 -3.04 11.74 14.16
N GLU A 64 -3.95 12.65 14.50
CA GLU A 64 -5.03 13.09 13.62
C GLU A 64 -4.54 14.12 12.60
N ASN A 65 -4.94 13.97 11.33
CA ASN A 65 -4.61 14.97 10.31
C ASN A 65 -5.52 16.21 10.45
N PRO A 66 -4.96 17.40 10.77
CA PRO A 66 -5.76 18.60 11.02
C PRO A 66 -6.50 19.10 9.77
N THR A 67 -5.92 18.96 8.58
CA THR A 67 -6.58 19.32 7.32
C THR A 67 -7.77 18.43 7.03
N ALA A 68 -7.62 17.12 7.24
CA ALA A 68 -8.74 16.17 7.11
C ALA A 68 -9.83 16.45 8.14
N LYS A 69 -9.47 16.76 9.40
CA LYS A 69 -10.41 17.13 10.45
C LYS A 69 -11.20 18.39 10.08
N ALA A 70 -10.52 19.46 9.65
CA ALA A 70 -11.18 20.70 9.27
C ALA A 70 -12.20 20.47 8.14
N LYS A 71 -11.84 19.66 7.13
CA LYS A 71 -12.77 19.29 6.07
C LYS A 71 -13.92 18.41 6.54
N LEU A 72 -13.69 17.52 7.49
CA LEU A 72 -14.76 16.74 8.11
C LEU A 72 -15.79 17.60 8.84
N LEU A 73 -15.38 18.73 9.43
CA LEU A 73 -16.30 19.68 10.07
C LEU A 73 -17.11 20.51 9.07
N GLU A 74 -16.64 20.65 7.83
CA GLU A 74 -17.33 21.36 6.75
C GLU A 74 -18.23 20.46 5.88
N LEU A 75 -18.07 19.13 5.99
CA LEU A 75 -18.79 18.12 5.20
C LEU A 75 -20.27 18.04 5.56
#